data_AF-A0A2E0Z1C4-F1
#
_entry.id   AF-A0A2E0Z1C4-F1
#
_cell.length_a   1.000
_cell.length_b   1.000
_cell.length_c   1.000
_cell.angle_alpha   90.00
_cell.angle_beta   90.00
_cell.angle_gamma   90.00
#
_symmetry.space_group_name_H-M   'P 1'
#
loop_
_entity.id
_entity.type
_entity.pdbx_description
1 polymer ?
#
loop_
_entity_poly.entity_id
_entity_poly.type
_entity_poly.pdbx_seq_one_letter_code
_entity_poly.pdbx_strand_id
1 'polypeptide(L)' 'MQFEITRPVFRCAEDEQIFLGRLQALPGLESVAGNDTHILLRLAPGAEAVVVAQLSEICALWHTRYAPVDA' A
#
# COMPACT_ATOMS: atom_id res chain seq x y z
N MET A 1 0.31 2.02 13.39
CA MET A 1 1.34 2.56 12.47
C MET A 1 0.70 2.80 11.11
N GLN A 2 1.10 3.85 10.41
CA GLN A 2 0.52 4.21 9.11
C GLN A 2 1.61 4.38 8.05
N PHE A 3 1.26 4.03 6.82
CA PHE A 3 2.10 4.28 5.66
C PHE A 3 1.27 4.93 4.57
N GLU A 4 1.90 5.79 3.80
CA GLU A 4 1.31 6.38 2.61
C GLU A 4 2.10 5.90 1.39
N ILE A 5 1.37 5.49 0.36
CA ILE A 5 1.92 5.17 -0.95
C ILE A 5 1.52 6.28 -1.91
N THR A 6 2.47 6.78 -2.70
CA THR A 6 2.12 7.61 -3.86
C THR A 6 1.31 6.76 -4.84
N ARG A 7 0.16 7.25 -5.28
CA ARG A 7 -0.70 6.46 -6.18
C ARG A 7 0.04 6.21 -7.52
N PRO A 8 0.19 4.94 -7.96
CA PRO A 8 0.78 4.63 -9.26
C PRO A 8 -0.06 5.20 -10.41
N VAL A 9 0.58 5.41 -11.55
CA VAL A 9 -0.15 5.65 -12.81
C VAL A 9 -0.63 4.31 -13.33
N PHE A 10 -1.93 4.04 -13.20
CA PHE A 10 -2.57 2.83 -13.73
C PHE A 10 -2.92 3.01 -15.21
N ARG A 11 -2.71 1.96 -16.03
CA ARG A 11 -3.07 2.02 -17.46
C ARG A 11 -4.55 1.75 -17.69
N CYS A 12 -5.19 1.02 -16.78
CA CYS A 12 -6.59 0.67 -16.82
C CYS A 12 -7.16 0.44 -15.41
N ALA A 13 -8.49 0.31 -15.31
CA ALA A 13 -9.16 -0.01 -14.05
C ALA A 13 -8.76 -1.38 -13.49
N GLU A 14 -8.38 -2.34 -14.35
CA GLU A 14 -7.93 -3.66 -13.94
C GLU A 14 -6.58 -3.60 -13.22
N ASP A 15 -5.61 -2.82 -13.74
CA ASP A 15 -4.32 -2.59 -13.07
C ASP A 15 -4.50 -2.01 -11.66
N GLU A 16 -5.41 -1.05 -11.52
CA GLU A 16 -5.76 -0.46 -10.24
C GLU A 16 -6.33 -1.50 -9.28
N GLN A 17 -7.28 -2.33 -9.75
CA GLN A 17 -7.87 -3.39 -8.95
C GLN A 17 -6.85 -4.44 -8.52
N ILE A 18 -5.90 -4.80 -9.39
CA ILE A 18 -4.81 -5.73 -9.06
C ILE A 18 -3.92 -5.12 -7.98
N PHE A 19 -3.54 -3.85 -8.11
CA PHE A 19 -2.71 -3.17 -7.12
C PHE A 19 -3.39 -3.08 -5.75
N LEU A 20 -4.63 -2.57 -5.71
CA LEU A 20 -5.41 -2.45 -4.48
C LEU A 20 -5.72 -3.81 -3.87
N GLY A 21 -6.02 -4.82 -4.67
CA GLY A 21 -6.24 -6.19 -4.21
C GLY A 21 -5.00 -6.80 -3.56
N ARG A 22 -3.81 -6.55 -4.11
CA ARG A 22 -2.54 -6.97 -3.48
C ARG A 22 -2.29 -6.27 -2.16
N LEU A 23 -2.58 -4.97 -2.08
CA LEU A 23 -2.49 -4.24 -0.82
C LEU A 23 -3.45 -4.83 0.22
N GLN A 24 -4.72 -5.02 -0.11
CA GLN A 24 -5.71 -5.58 0.80
C GLN A 24 -5.39 -7.02 1.26
N ALA A 25 -4.62 -7.77 0.47
CA ALA A 25 -4.17 -9.11 0.82
C ALA A 25 -2.98 -9.14 1.79
N LEU A 26 -2.39 -7.98 2.14
CA LEU A 26 -1.24 -7.91 3.04
C LEU A 26 -1.60 -8.41 4.45
N PRO A 27 -0.88 -9.40 4.99
CA PRO A 27 -1.16 -9.90 6.33
C PRO A 27 -0.79 -8.85 7.38
N GLY A 28 -1.74 -8.53 8.25
CA GLY A 28 -1.57 -7.52 9.30
C GLY A 28 -1.88 -6.09 8.86
N LEU A 29 -2.55 -5.93 7.72
CA LEU A 29 -3.19 -4.67 7.33
C LEU A 29 -4.60 -4.57 7.95
N GLU A 30 -4.91 -3.43 8.58
CA GLU A 30 -6.23 -3.14 9.14
C GLU A 30 -7.13 -2.43 8.13
N SER A 31 -6.58 -1.45 7.41
CA SER A 31 -7.36 -0.69 6.44
C SER A 31 -6.51 -0.13 5.31
N VAL A 32 -7.17 0.02 4.16
CA VAL A 32 -6.68 0.73 2.98
C VAL A 32 -7.68 1.84 2.68
N ALA A 33 -7.21 3.08 2.66
CA ALA A 33 -7.98 4.24 2.25
C ALA A 33 -7.19 5.00 1.19
N GLY A 34 -7.81 5.36 0.07
CA GLY A 34 -7.12 6.07 -1.01
C GLY A 34 -7.87 7.31 -1.43
N ASN A 35 -7.14 8.29 -1.93
CA ASN A 35 -7.65 9.38 -2.74
C ASN A 35 -6.99 9.32 -4.14
N ASP A 36 -7.16 10.37 -4.95
CA ASP A 36 -6.64 10.42 -6.32
C ASP A 36 -5.10 10.48 -6.40
N THR A 37 -4.41 10.80 -5.30
CA THR A 37 -2.95 11.04 -5.30
C THR A 37 -2.17 10.12 -4.36
N HIS A 38 -2.79 9.62 -3.31
CA HIS A 38 -2.15 8.82 -2.27
C HIS A 38 -3.06 7.68 -1.78
N ILE A 39 -2.42 6.63 -1.29
CA ILE A 39 -3.07 5.48 -0.65
C ILE A 39 -2.50 5.35 0.76
N LEU A 40 -3.36 5.54 1.75
CA LEU A 40 -3.07 5.36 3.16
C LEU A 40 -3.34 3.92 3.57
N LEU A 41 -2.35 3.36 4.28
CA LEU A 41 -2.38 2.02 4.86
C LEU A 41 -2.31 2.12 6.37
N ARG A 42 -3.19 1.42 7.06
CA ARG A 42 -3.13 1.24 8.51
C ARG A 42 -2.76 -0.19 8.82
N LEU A 43 -1.74 -0.37 9.66
CA LEU A 43 -1.22 -1.67 10.04
C LEU A 43 -1.61 -2.01 11.48
N ALA A 44 -1.88 -3.28 11.69
CA ALA A 44 -2.05 -3.87 13.00
C ALA A 44 -0.73 -3.77 13.81
N PRO A 45 -0.81 -3.64 15.14
CA PRO A 45 0.37 -3.60 15.99
C PRO A 45 1.21 -4.88 15.83
N GLY A 46 2.53 -4.72 15.62
CA GLY A 46 3.47 -5.83 15.44
C GLY A 46 3.57 -6.40 14.02
N ALA A 47 2.75 -5.93 13.07
CA ALA A 47 2.78 -6.41 11.68
C ALA A 47 3.78 -5.68 10.77
N GLU A 48 4.42 -4.62 11.26
CA GLU A 48 5.26 -3.71 10.48
C GLU A 48 6.30 -4.42 9.61
N ALA A 49 7.13 -5.29 10.20
CA ALA A 49 8.22 -5.93 9.48
C ALA A 49 7.73 -6.77 8.28
N VAL A 50 6.62 -7.50 8.48
CA VAL A 50 6.03 -8.35 7.43
C VAL A 50 5.38 -7.50 6.34
N VAL A 51 4.65 -6.46 6.74
CA VAL A 51 3.98 -5.57 5.79
C VAL A 51 5.01 -4.77 5.00
N VAL A 52 6.04 -4.19 5.63
CA VAL A 52 7.08 -3.40 4.94
C VAL A 52 7.85 -4.23 3.91
N ALA A 53 8.15 -5.48 4.21
CA ALA A 53 8.80 -6.39 3.25
C ALA A 53 7.94 -6.57 1.99
N GLN A 54 6.67 -6.94 2.15
CA GLN A 54 5.76 -7.15 1.02
C GLN A 54 5.38 -5.85 0.31
N LEU A 55 5.23 -4.75 1.06
CA LEU A 55 4.95 -3.43 0.52
C LEU A 55 6.09 -2.95 -0.37
N SER A 56 7.34 -3.25 -0.01
CA SER A 56 8.51 -2.98 -0.85
C SER A 56 8.43 -3.71 -2.19
N GLU A 57 8.05 -5.00 -2.18
CA GLU A 57 7.91 -5.79 -3.41
C GLU A 57 6.78 -5.28 -4.31
N ILE A 58 5.63 -4.95 -3.72
CA ILE A 58 4.49 -4.36 -4.45
C ILE A 58 4.89 -3.00 -5.02
N CYS A 59 5.50 -2.11 -4.23
CA CYS A 59 5.87 -0.79 -4.71
C CYS A 59 6.95 -0.85 -5.81
N ALA A 60 7.89 -1.80 -5.71
CA ALA A 60 8.90 -2.03 -6.74
C ALA A 60 8.28 -2.47 -8.08
N LEU A 61 7.31 -3.39 -8.06
CA LEU A 61 6.64 -3.87 -9.26
C LEU A 61 5.81 -2.79 -9.97
N TRP A 62 5.22 -1.85 -9.22
CA TRP A 62 4.46 -0.73 -9.77
C TRP A 62 5.26 0.57 -9.90
N HIS A 63 6.58 0.52 -9.69
CA HIS A 63 7.47 1.69 -9.72
C HIS A 63 6.99 2.88 -8.87
N THR A 64 6.38 2.60 -7.72
CA THR A 64 5.91 3.61 -6.78
C THR A 64 6.75 3.61 -5.50
N ARG A 65 6.50 4.59 -4.64
CA ARG A 65 7.17 4.78 -3.35
C ARG A 65 6.15 4.84 -2.24
N TYR A 66 6.58 4.42 -1.05
CA TYR A 66 5.83 4.56 0.17
C TYR A 66 6.68 5.25 1.25
N ALA A 67 6.03 5.89 2.20
CA ALA A 67 6.65 6.53 3.35
C ALA A 67 5.83 6.25 4.62
N PRO A 68 6.47 6.09 5.79
CA PRO A 68 5.75 6.08 7.06
C PRO A 68 5.08 7.44 7.28
N VAL A 69 3.87 7.42 7.84
CA VAL A 69 3.15 8.63 8.26
C VAL A 69 3.07 8.60 9.77
N ASP A 70 3.73 9.56 10.42
CA ASP A 70 3.52 9.82 11.84
C ASP A 70 2.12 10.42 12.02
N ALA A 71 1.33 9.79 12.89
CA ALA A 71 -0.01 10.25 13.29
C ALA A 71 0.08 11.11 14.55
#